data_AF-R0BVH6-F1
#
_entry.id   AF-R0BVH6-F1
#
_cell.length_a   1.000
_cell.length_b   1.000
_cell.length_c   1.000
_cell.angle_alpha   90.00
_cell.angle_beta   90.00
_cell.angle_gamma   90.00
#
_symmetry.space_group_name_H-M   'P 1'
#
loop_
_entity.id
_entity.type
_entity.pdbx_description
1 polymer ?
#
loop_
_entity_poly.entity_id
_entity_poly.type
_entity_poly.pdbx_seq_one_letter_code
_entity_poly.pdbx_strand_id
1 'polypeptide(L)' 'MSPKELNYIEDALGHEQFLMNQCQEAIQNLQDPALKNQAQQMEQKHKQIFDSFYNLV' A
#
# COMPACT_ATOMS: atom_id res chain seq x y z
N MET A 1 -6.17 -7.93 -20.67
CA MET A 1 -5.60 -8.96 -19.76
C MET A 1 -6.39 -10.24 -19.84
N SER A 2 -5.73 -11.37 -19.58
CA SER A 2 -6.40 -12.65 -19.34
C SER A 2 -7.10 -12.62 -17.97
N PRO A 3 -8.15 -13.43 -17.74
CA PRO A 3 -8.82 -13.50 -16.45
C PRO A 3 -7.89 -13.82 -15.27
N LYS A 4 -6.86 -14.66 -15.48
CA LYS A 4 -5.85 -14.95 -14.46
C LYS A 4 -4.99 -13.74 -14.12
N GLU A 5 -4.59 -12.95 -15.12
CA GLU A 5 -3.81 -11.72 -14.92
C GLU A 5 -4.61 -10.67 -14.15
N LEU A 6 -5.91 -10.56 -14.44
CA LEU A 6 -6.82 -9.68 -13.69
C LEU A 6 -6.90 -10.08 -12.22
N ASN A 7 -7.08 -11.38 -11.93
CA ASN A 7 -7.14 -11.88 -10.55
C ASN A 7 -5.84 -11.59 -9.77
N TYR A 8 -4.67 -11.69 -10.41
CA TYR A 8 -3.39 -11.36 -9.76
C TYR A 8 -3.28 -9.87 -9.42
N ILE A 9 -3.86 -9.00 -10.25
CA ILE A 9 -3.88 -7.56 -9.99
C ILE A 9 -4.85 -7.23 -8.88
N GLU A 10 -6.04 -7.85 -8.85
CA GLU A 10 -6.98 -7.68 -7.74
C GLU A 10 -6.36 -8.12 -6.39
N ASP A 11 -5.63 -9.24 -6.37
CA ASP A 11 -4.89 -9.70 -5.20
C ASP A 11 -3.80 -8.70 -4.77
N ALA A 12 -3.01 -8.21 -5.73
CA ALA A 12 -1.98 -7.20 -5.46
C ALA A 12 -2.57 -5.88 -4.92
N LEU A 13 -3.68 -5.40 -5.50
CA LEU A 13 -4.40 -4.22 -5.02
C LEU A 13 -4.90 -4.41 -3.58
N GLY A 14 -5.45 -5.58 -3.26
CA GLY A 14 -5.88 -5.92 -1.91
C GLY A 14 -4.72 -5.92 -0.90
N HIS A 15 -3.57 -6.48 -1.28
CA HIS A 15 -2.37 -6.47 -0.44
C HIS A 15 -1.83 -5.06 -0.20
N GLU A 16 -1.72 -4.24 -1.24
CA GLU A 16 -1.26 -2.85 -1.07
C GLU A 16 -2.22 -2.04 -0.19
N GLN A 17 -3.54 -2.24 -0.33
CA GLN A 17 -4.52 -1.60 0.55
C GLN A 17 -4.37 -2.01 2.01
N PHE A 18 -4.15 -3.30 2.29
CA PHE A 18 -3.86 -3.78 3.63
C PHE A 18 -2.59 -3.14 4.20
N LEU A 19 -1.50 -3.10 3.43
CA LEU A 19 -0.22 -2.53 3.87
C LEU A 19 -0.30 -1.03 4.14
N MET A 20 -1.04 -0.27 3.33
CA MET A 20 -1.32 1.15 3.58
C MET A 20 -2.06 1.34 4.92
N ASN A 21 -3.09 0.54 5.20
CA ASN A 21 -3.82 0.61 6.47
C ASN A 21 -2.91 0.33 7.67
N GLN A 22 -2.07 -0.71 7.59
CA GLN A 22 -1.10 -1.01 8.65
C GLN A 22 -0.11 0.13 8.88
N CYS A 23 0.34 0.80 7.81
CA CYS A 23 1.20 1.97 7.92
C CYS A 23 0.47 3.13 8.60
N GLN A 24 -0.80 3.39 8.25
CA GLN A 24 -1.61 4.42 8.90
C GLN A 24 -1.81 4.15 10.40
N GLU A 25 -2.13 2.92 10.77
CA GLU A 25 -2.21 2.52 12.18
C GLU A 25 -0.87 2.72 12.90
N ALA A 26 0.24 2.32 12.28
CA ALA A 26 1.57 2.55 12.85
C ALA A 26 1.85 4.05 13.04
N ILE A 27 1.56 4.90 12.06
CA ILE A 27 1.74 6.35 12.15
C ILE A 27 0.93 6.94 13.32
N GLN A 28 -0.28 6.44 13.56
CA GLN A 28 -1.12 6.93 14.67
C GLN A 28 -0.56 6.51 16.05
N ASN A 29 -0.03 5.29 16.16
CA ASN A 29 0.39 4.70 17.43
C ASN A 29 1.86 4.96 17.80
N LEU A 30 2.73 5.23 16.81
CA LEU A 30 4.15 5.50 17.06
C LEU A 30 4.34 6.86 17.75
N GLN A 31 5.25 6.91 18.72
CA GLN A 31 5.62 8.15 19.42
C GLN A 31 6.90 8.76 18.88
N ASP A 32 7.83 7.91 18.42
CA ASP A 32 9.10 8.36 17.86
C ASP A 32 8.89 9.08 16.52
N PRO A 33 9.35 10.35 16.37
CA PRO A 33 9.16 11.13 15.15
C PRO A 33 9.88 10.54 13.92
N ALA A 34 11.01 9.86 14.10
CA ALA A 34 11.75 9.26 12.98
C ALA A 34 11.01 8.01 12.47
N LEU A 35 10.53 7.16 13.38
CA LEU A 35 9.71 6.00 13.02
C LEU A 35 8.38 6.42 12.36
N LYS A 36 7.73 7.49 12.84
CA LYS A 36 6.54 8.06 12.20
C LYS A 36 6.83 8.50 10.76
N ASN A 37 7.90 9.24 10.54
CA ASN A 37 8.30 9.66 9.20
C ASN A 37 8.60 8.47 8.29
N GLN A 38 9.25 7.42 8.80
CA GLN A 38 9.49 6.21 8.02
C GLN A 38 8.18 5.51 7.62
N ALA A 39 7.24 5.36 8.56
CA ALA A 39 5.94 4.78 8.27
C ALA A 39 5.13 5.61 7.25
N GLN A 40 5.22 6.96 7.30
CA GLN A 40 4.64 7.85 6.30
C GLN A 40 5.27 7.66 4.91
N GLN A 41 6.59 7.52 4.83
CA GLN A 41 7.27 7.26 3.55
C GLN A 41 6.92 5.88 2.99
N MET A 42 6.71 4.88 3.85
CA MET A 42 6.26 3.55 3.44
C MET A 42 4.83 3.60 2.89
N GLU A 43 3.90 4.27 3.58
CA GLU A 43 2.53 4.46 3.11
C GLU A 43 2.49 5.11 1.72
N GLN A 44 3.30 6.16 1.50
CA GLN A 44 3.40 6.80 0.19
C GLN A 44 3.92 5.86 -0.91
N LYS A 45 4.89 5.00 -0.59
CA LYS A 45 5.40 4.00 -1.55
C LYS A 45 4.33 2.98 -1.90
N HIS A 46 3.62 2.44 -0.90
CA HIS A 46 2.51 1.52 -1.12
C HIS A 46 1.40 2.17 -1.96
N LYS A 47 1.09 3.45 -1.71
CA LYS A 47 0.16 4.21 -2.55
C LYS A 47 0.62 4.28 -4.01
N GLN A 48 1.90 4.58 -4.28
CA GLN A 48 2.44 4.62 -5.64
C GLN A 48 2.36 3.26 -6.34
N ILE A 49 2.60 2.17 -5.61
CA ILE A 49 2.51 0.80 -6.13
C ILE A 49 1.04 0.45 -6.43
N PHE A 50 0.13 0.77 -5.51
CA PHE A 50 -1.31 0.61 -5.72
C PHE A 50 -1.78 1.36 -6.96
N ASP A 51 -1.45 2.65 -7.08
CA ASP A 51 -1.78 3.48 -8.25
C ASP A 51 -1.20 2.85 -9.53
N SER A 52 0.01 2.27 -9.47
CA SER A 52 0.62 1.58 -10.62
C SER A 52 -0.16 0.35 -11.03
N PHE A 53 -0.61 -0.50 -10.09
CA PHE A 53 -1.44 -1.66 -10.39
C PHE A 53 -2.85 -1.26 -10.87
N TYR A 54 -3.44 -0.22 -10.28
CA TYR A 54 -4.78 0.23 -10.62
C TYR A 54 -4.85 0.77 -12.05
N ASN A 55 -3.77 1.40 -12.53
CA ASN A 55 -3.64 1.85 -13.92
C ASN A 55 -3.48 0.72 -14.95
N LEU A 56 -3.30 -0.52 -14.51
CA LEU A 56 -3.22 -1.69 -15.40
C LEU A 56 -4.58 -2.37 -15.65
N VAL A 57 -5.61 -2.00 -14.88
CA VAL A 57 -6.97 -2.55 -14.95
C VAL A 57 -7.83 -1.78 -15.94
#